data_AF-A0AAU6H2C1-F1
#
_entry.id   AF-A0AAU6H2C1-F1
#
_cell.length_a   1.000
_cell.length_b   1.000
_cell.length_c   1.000
_cell.angle_alpha   90.00
_cell.angle_beta   90.00
_cell.angle_gamma   90.00
#
_symmetry.space_group_name_H-M   'P 1'
#
loop_
_entity.id
_entity.type
_entity.pdbx_description
1 polymer ?
#
loop_
_entity_poly.entity_id
_entity_poly.type
_entity_poly.pdbx_seq_one_letter_code
_entity_poly.pdbx_strand_id
1 'polypeptide(L)'
;MTIPSPDSDYAITTMYSVPDDSWYLELDHSSTDRTLVIAIVPDEDPAREPTVCFDTHGEHLDIPYAVIRWFMDQVDAEIRTSRAWMRLRPELVDVIHGLRQEFLGVISDGEFRQVLPGIRARVAEADLPVVLEASFGRRPDGTTTDDVEALMPTATAISRSSHP
;
A
#
# COMPACT_ATOMS: atom_id res chain seq x y z
N MET A 1 1.54 3.48 -8.58
CA MET A 1 0.92 2.23 -9.07
C MET A 1 -0.54 2.50 -9.36
N THR A 2 -1.20 1.77 -10.27
CA THR A 2 -2.63 1.97 -10.56
C THR A 2 -3.43 0.79 -10.03
N ILE A 3 -4.50 1.08 -9.26
CA ILE A 3 -5.41 0.08 -8.70
C ILE A 3 -6.77 0.25 -9.41
N PRO A 4 -7.25 -0.76 -10.14
CA PRO A 4 -8.53 -0.66 -10.83
C PRO A 4 -9.70 -0.71 -9.84
N SER A 5 -10.69 0.14 -10.06
CA SER A 5 -11.95 0.12 -9.30
C SER A 5 -12.85 -1.02 -9.77
N PRO A 6 -13.80 -1.48 -8.92
CA PRO A 6 -14.92 -2.32 -9.35
C PRO A 6 -15.76 -1.70 -10.49
N ASP A 7 -15.73 -0.36 -10.60
CA ASP A 7 -16.30 0.40 -11.71
C ASP A 7 -15.16 0.88 -12.63
N SER A 8 -15.18 0.46 -13.90
CA SER A 8 -14.11 0.74 -14.86
C SER A 8 -13.88 2.23 -15.15
N ASP A 9 -14.85 3.07 -14.84
CA ASP A 9 -14.74 4.51 -15.05
C ASP A 9 -13.84 5.18 -14.00
N TYR A 10 -13.39 4.43 -12.99
CA TYR A 10 -12.56 4.93 -11.92
C TYR A 10 -11.29 4.10 -11.73
N ALA A 11 -10.23 4.74 -11.24
CA ALA A 11 -9.01 4.08 -10.82
C ALA A 11 -8.38 4.85 -9.66
N ILE A 12 -7.49 4.19 -8.92
CA ILE A 12 -6.61 4.87 -7.97
C ILE A 12 -5.21 4.91 -8.53
N THR A 13 -4.61 6.09 -8.56
CA THR A 13 -3.18 6.26 -8.79
C THR A 13 -2.49 6.51 -7.46
N THR A 14 -1.45 5.71 -7.17
CA THR A 14 -0.63 5.84 -5.97
C THR A 14 0.76 6.37 -6.29
N MET A 15 1.22 7.32 -5.48
CA MET A 15 2.54 7.93 -5.62
C MET A 15 3.15 8.26 -4.26
N TYR A 16 4.44 7.99 -4.08
CA TYR A 16 5.18 8.45 -2.90
C TYR A 16 5.80 9.81 -3.15
N SER A 17 5.55 10.78 -2.27
CA SER A 17 6.22 12.08 -2.27
C SER A 17 7.34 12.08 -1.24
N VAL A 18 8.58 11.99 -1.71
CA VAL A 18 9.78 12.12 -0.86
C VAL A 18 9.82 13.46 -0.11
N PRO A 19 9.51 14.61 -0.74
CA PRO A 19 9.50 15.89 -0.03
C PRO A 19 8.49 15.97 1.12
N ASP A 20 7.33 15.31 0.98
CA ASP A 20 6.26 15.38 1.98
C ASP A 20 6.29 14.22 2.98
N ASP A 21 7.14 13.22 2.71
CA ASP A 21 7.19 11.94 3.41
C ASP A 21 5.79 11.34 3.54
N SER A 22 5.11 11.18 2.39
CA SER A 22 3.70 10.80 2.35
C SER A 22 3.34 10.05 1.08
N TRP A 23 2.43 9.09 1.23
CA TRP A 23 1.72 8.45 0.12
C TRP A 23 0.54 9.32 -0.31
N TYR A 24 0.43 9.52 -1.62
CA TYR A 24 -0.69 10.15 -2.29
C TYR A 24 -1.52 9.06 -2.97
N LEU A 25 -2.80 8.99 -2.64
CA LEU A 25 -3.78 8.12 -3.29
C LEU A 25 -4.79 9.03 -4.00
N GLU A 26 -4.74 9.02 -5.32
CA GLU A 26 -5.56 9.86 -6.19
C GLU A 26 -6.68 9.02 -6.80
N LEU A 27 -7.93 9.36 -6.52
CA LEU A 27 -9.10 8.77 -7.19
C LEU A 27 -9.34 9.51 -8.50
N ASP A 28 -9.10 8.82 -9.60
CA ASP A 28 -9.17 9.36 -10.95
C ASP A 28 -10.43 8.87 -11.67
N HIS A 29 -10.99 9.73 -12.52
CA HIS A 29 -12.02 9.37 -13.49
C HIS A 29 -11.38 9.06 -14.84
N SER A 30 -11.37 7.78 -15.21
CA SER A 30 -10.63 7.22 -16.36
C SER A 30 -10.98 7.88 -17.69
N SER A 31 -12.25 8.24 -17.91
CA SER A 31 -12.68 8.81 -19.20
C SER A 31 -12.35 10.29 -19.38
N THR A 32 -12.09 11.02 -18.29
CA THR A 32 -11.85 12.46 -18.31
C THR A 32 -10.44 12.83 -17.87
N ASP A 33 -9.63 11.85 -17.46
CA ASP A 33 -8.27 12.03 -16.95
C ASP A 33 -8.20 13.10 -15.85
N ARG A 34 -9.17 13.03 -14.92
CA ARG A 34 -9.37 14.02 -13.85
C ARG A 34 -9.29 13.34 -12.51
N THR A 35 -8.44 13.87 -11.63
CA THR A 35 -8.41 13.50 -10.22
C THR A 35 -9.54 14.18 -9.46
N LEU A 36 -10.35 13.37 -8.79
CA LEU A 36 -11.56 13.80 -8.08
C LEU A 36 -11.32 13.94 -6.59
N VAL A 37 -10.52 13.04 -6.01
CA VAL A 37 -10.24 12.96 -4.58
C VAL A 37 -8.77 12.63 -4.41
N ILE A 38 -8.10 13.27 -3.46
CA ILE A 38 -6.72 12.95 -3.10
C ILE A 38 -6.70 12.65 -1.60
N ALA A 39 -6.18 11.49 -1.24
CA ALA A 39 -5.83 11.17 0.13
C ALA A 39 -4.32 11.25 0.31
N ILE A 40 -3.88 11.86 1.41
CA ILE A 40 -2.47 12.03 1.78
C ILE A 40 -2.24 11.29 3.08
N VAL A 41 -1.40 10.26 3.05
CA VAL A 41 -1.05 9.40 4.19
C VAL A 41 0.42 9.61 4.55
N PRO A 42 0.72 10.31 5.66
CA PRO A 42 2.10 10.47 6.14
C PRO A 42 2.71 9.11 6.49
N ASP A 43 3.94 8.83 6.07
CA ASP A 43 4.54 7.50 6.24
C ASP A 43 5.33 7.38 7.55
N GLU A 44 6.40 8.16 7.75
CA GLU A 44 7.34 8.00 8.87
C GLU A 44 7.00 8.88 10.10
N ASP A 45 5.86 9.57 10.08
CA ASP A 45 5.36 10.35 11.22
C ASP A 45 3.97 9.86 11.65
N PRO A 46 3.86 9.11 12.77
CA PRO A 46 2.60 8.57 13.24
C PRO A 46 1.69 9.64 13.88
N ALA A 47 2.23 10.81 14.24
CA ALA A 47 1.48 11.90 14.84
C ALA A 47 0.81 12.81 13.79
N ARG A 48 1.27 12.76 12.53
CA ARG A 48 0.59 13.43 11.42
C ARG A 48 -0.66 12.65 11.01
N GLU A 49 -1.79 13.37 11.04
CA GLU A 49 -3.09 12.84 10.64
C GLU A 49 -3.17 12.69 9.11
N PRO A 50 -3.65 11.54 8.59
CA PRO A 50 -4.02 11.40 7.19
C PRO A 50 -5.14 12.39 6.83
N THR A 51 -5.10 12.92 5.60
CA THR A 51 -6.11 13.88 5.13
C THR A 51 -6.68 13.48 3.78
N VAL A 52 -7.89 13.95 3.48
CA VAL A 52 -8.57 13.73 2.20
C VAL A 52 -9.08 15.08 1.70
N CYS A 53 -8.79 15.41 0.44
CA CYS A 53 -9.33 16.58 -0.23
C CYS A 53 -10.10 16.17 -1.49
N PHE A 54 -11.13 16.95 -1.81
CA PHE A 54 -11.98 16.76 -2.99
C PHE A 54 -11.70 17.89 -3.96
N ASP A 55 -11.68 17.61 -5.26
CA ASP A 55 -11.55 18.65 -6.27
C ASP A 55 -12.80 19.54 -6.28
N THR A 56 -12.62 20.78 -5.83
CA THR A 56 -13.67 21.80 -5.79
C THR A 56 -13.73 22.67 -7.04
N HIS A 57 -12.80 22.53 -8.00
CA HIS A 57 -12.64 23.48 -9.10
C HIS A 57 -13.27 23.03 -10.42
N GLY A 58 -13.47 21.73 -10.64
CA GLY A 58 -14.16 21.26 -11.84
C GLY A 58 -15.67 21.14 -11.68
N GLU A 59 -16.34 20.66 -12.73
CA GLU A 59 -17.79 20.45 -12.72
C GLU A 59 -18.20 19.46 -11.61
N HIS A 60 -19.37 19.71 -11.03
CA HIS A 60 -19.96 18.84 -10.03
C HIS A 60 -20.14 17.44 -10.63
N LEU A 61 -19.60 16.43 -9.94
CA LEU A 61 -19.66 15.04 -10.36
C LEU A 61 -20.20 14.20 -9.19
N ASP A 62 -21.23 13.43 -9.48
CA ASP A 62 -21.77 12.44 -8.56
C ASP A 62 -20.90 11.17 -8.60
N ILE A 63 -20.09 10.97 -7.57
CA ILE A 63 -19.27 9.75 -7.44
C ILE A 63 -20.12 8.65 -6.80
N PRO A 64 -20.23 7.45 -7.39
CA PRO A 64 -20.97 6.35 -6.79
C PRO A 64 -20.44 6.01 -5.39
N TYR A 65 -21.35 5.83 -4.43
CA TYR A 65 -20.99 5.50 -3.05
C TYR A 65 -20.08 4.26 -2.95
N ALA A 66 -20.30 3.25 -3.79
CA ALA A 66 -19.49 2.05 -3.80
C ALA A 66 -18.01 2.33 -4.17
N VAL A 67 -17.77 3.30 -5.07
CA VAL A 67 -16.43 3.74 -5.48
C VAL A 67 -15.76 4.51 -4.34
N ILE A 68 -16.47 5.46 -3.71
CA ILE A 68 -15.92 6.19 -2.55
C ILE A 68 -15.61 5.23 -1.40
N ARG A 69 -16.49 4.28 -1.10
CA ARG A 69 -16.26 3.29 -0.05
C ARG A 69 -15.01 2.45 -0.35
N TRP A 70 -14.89 1.95 -1.59
CA TRP A 70 -13.71 1.21 -2.03
C TRP A 70 -12.44 2.06 -1.95
N PHE A 71 -12.48 3.33 -2.35
CA PHE A 71 -11.35 4.26 -2.21
C PHE A 71 -10.94 4.41 -0.75
N MET A 72 -11.89 4.64 0.16
CA MET A 72 -11.60 4.75 1.58
C MET A 72 -11.06 3.44 2.18
N ASP A 73 -11.51 2.27 1.69
CA ASP A 73 -10.95 0.98 2.09
C ASP A 73 -9.45 0.87 1.70
N GLN A 74 -9.04 1.42 0.55
CA GLN A 74 -7.64 1.49 0.13
C GLN A 74 -6.83 2.50 0.97
N VAL A 75 -7.39 3.68 1.26
CA VAL A 75 -6.76 4.66 2.16
C VAL A 75 -6.53 4.07 3.54
N ASP A 76 -7.51 3.37 4.10
CA ASP A 76 -7.37 2.70 5.38
C ASP A 76 -6.32 1.57 5.35
N ALA A 77 -6.19 0.88 4.21
CA ALA A 77 -5.12 -0.11 4.03
C ALA A 77 -3.73 0.54 4.06
N GLU A 78 -3.56 1.66 3.35
CA GLU A 78 -2.29 2.40 3.35
C GLU A 78 -1.94 2.91 4.76
N ILE A 79 -2.91 3.51 5.47
CA ILE A 79 -2.71 3.98 6.85
C ILE A 79 -2.27 2.83 7.75
N ARG A 80 -2.89 1.65 7.63
CA ARG A 80 -2.47 0.47 8.42
C ARG A 80 -1.03 0.09 8.10
N THR A 81 -0.66 0.02 6.84
CA THR A 81 0.70 -0.34 6.39
C THR A 81 1.73 0.68 6.90
N SER A 82 1.53 1.97 6.64
CA SER A 82 2.42 3.04 7.13
C SER A 82 2.55 3.04 8.65
N ARG A 83 1.49 2.72 9.40
CA ARG A 83 1.54 2.72 10.87
C ARG A 83 2.01 1.40 11.49
N ALA A 84 1.98 0.28 10.75
CA ALA A 84 2.25 -1.04 11.32
C ALA A 84 3.70 -1.21 11.76
N TRP A 85 4.65 -0.89 10.88
CA TRP A 85 6.08 -1.09 11.14
C TRP A 85 6.62 -0.17 12.24
N MET A 86 6.04 1.03 12.41
CA MET A 86 6.38 1.95 13.50
C MET A 86 5.99 1.44 14.90
N ARG A 87 5.17 0.38 14.99
CA ARG A 87 4.83 -0.28 16.26
C ARG A 87 5.78 -1.41 16.63
N LEU A 88 6.76 -1.70 15.78
CA LEU A 88 7.78 -2.72 16.06
C LEU A 88 8.76 -2.24 17.13
N ARG A 89 9.68 -3.13 17.51
CA ARG A 89 10.77 -2.79 18.43
C ARG A 89 11.64 -1.68 17.81
N PRO A 90 12.13 -0.70 18.61
CA PRO A 90 12.89 0.43 18.09
C PRO A 90 14.06 0.03 17.20
N GLU A 91 14.80 -1.03 17.56
CA GLU A 91 15.91 -1.52 16.74
C GLU A 91 15.52 -2.00 15.34
N LEU A 92 14.28 -2.51 15.17
CA LEU A 92 13.75 -2.91 13.87
C LEU A 92 13.24 -1.71 13.08
N VAL A 93 12.62 -0.75 13.77
CA VAL A 93 12.18 0.51 13.18
C VAL A 93 13.37 1.25 12.56
N ASP A 94 14.50 1.34 13.27
CA ASP A 94 15.73 1.98 12.78
C ASP A 94 16.28 1.28 11.52
N VAL A 95 16.24 -0.06 11.49
CA VAL A 95 16.67 -0.83 10.31
C VAL A 95 15.73 -0.59 9.14
N ILE A 96 14.42 -0.64 9.36
CA ILE A 96 13.41 -0.46 8.31
C ILE A 96 13.50 0.95 7.73
N HIS A 97 13.60 1.97 8.59
CA HIS A 97 13.77 3.36 8.19
C HIS A 97 15.05 3.54 7.36
N GLY A 98 16.19 3.00 7.81
CA GLY A 98 17.43 3.07 7.04
C GLY A 98 17.34 2.43 5.64
N LEU A 99 16.68 1.26 5.54
CA LEU A 99 16.44 0.59 4.26
C LEU A 99 15.48 1.40 3.37
N ARG A 100 14.41 1.95 3.93
CA ARG A 100 13.47 2.80 3.18
C ARG A 100 14.13 4.08 2.67
N GLN A 101 15.02 4.69 3.44
CA GLN A 101 15.78 5.86 3.01
C GLN A 101 16.82 5.53 1.92
N GLU A 102 17.49 4.38 2.00
CA GLU A 102 18.49 3.96 1.01
C GLU A 102 17.87 3.58 -0.34
N PHE A 103 16.74 2.86 -0.31
CA PHE A 103 16.10 2.30 -1.50
C PHE A 103 14.80 3.00 -1.88
N LEU A 104 14.40 4.06 -1.17
CA LEU A 104 13.12 4.75 -1.37
C LEU A 104 11.91 3.81 -1.32
N GLY A 105 11.99 2.74 -0.51
CA GLY A 105 10.98 1.70 -0.40
C GLY A 105 10.79 0.81 -1.65
N VAL A 106 11.57 1.02 -2.72
CA VAL A 106 11.46 0.29 -3.99
C VAL A 106 12.78 -0.39 -4.31
N ILE A 107 12.73 -1.71 -4.53
CA ILE A 107 13.93 -2.49 -4.86
C ILE A 107 13.65 -3.48 -5.98
N SER A 108 14.56 -3.53 -6.97
CA SER A 108 14.47 -4.52 -8.05
C SER A 108 14.82 -5.93 -7.57
N ASP A 109 14.38 -6.97 -8.28
CA ASP A 109 14.71 -8.37 -7.92
C ASP A 109 16.22 -8.63 -7.87
N GLY A 110 16.96 -8.00 -8.79
CA GLY A 110 18.40 -8.13 -8.89
C GLY A 110 19.12 -7.51 -7.71
N GLU A 111 18.73 -6.28 -7.34
CA GLU A 111 19.27 -5.57 -6.18
C GLU A 111 18.86 -6.26 -4.88
N PHE A 112 17.61 -6.69 -4.76
CA PHE A 112 17.09 -7.41 -3.60
C PHE A 112 17.95 -8.64 -3.27
N ARG A 113 18.30 -9.43 -4.29
CA ARG A 113 19.16 -10.61 -4.13
C ARG A 113 20.56 -10.26 -3.62
N GLN A 114 21.08 -9.08 -3.98
CA GLN A 114 22.40 -8.62 -3.55
C GLN A 114 22.40 -8.07 -2.13
N VAL A 115 21.34 -7.36 -1.72
CA VAL A 115 21.26 -6.72 -0.39
C VAL A 115 20.80 -7.70 0.71
N LEU A 116 20.02 -8.72 0.36
CA LEU A 116 19.43 -9.68 1.31
C LEU A 116 20.46 -10.33 2.26
N PRO A 117 21.66 -10.78 1.81
CA PRO A 117 22.69 -11.28 2.71
C PRO A 117 23.17 -10.25 3.75
N GLY A 118 23.26 -8.97 3.36
CA GLY A 118 23.63 -7.88 4.24
C GLY A 118 22.57 -7.61 5.31
N ILE A 119 21.29 -7.71 4.95
CA ILE A 119 20.16 -7.59 5.89
C ILE A 119 20.17 -8.77 6.87
N ARG A 120 20.36 -10.00 6.39
CA ARG A 120 20.47 -11.21 7.23
C ARG A 120 21.61 -11.15 8.25
N ALA A 121 22.68 -10.42 7.95
CA ALA A 121 23.78 -10.24 8.90
C ALA A 121 23.44 -9.26 10.04
N ARG A 122 22.41 -8.42 9.88
CA ARG A 122 22.05 -7.33 10.79
C ARG A 122 20.75 -7.60 11.56
N VAL A 123 19.90 -8.48 11.06
CA VAL A 123 18.57 -8.78 11.60
C VAL A 123 18.50 -10.26 11.95
N ALA A 124 17.88 -10.61 13.09
CA ALA A 124 17.68 -12.01 13.44
C ALA A 124 16.72 -12.69 12.44
N GLU A 125 16.94 -13.98 12.16
CA GLU A 125 16.13 -14.69 11.14
C GLU A 125 14.62 -14.69 11.47
N ALA A 126 14.25 -14.63 12.76
CA ALA A 126 12.86 -14.52 13.19
C ALA A 126 12.21 -13.16 12.85
N ASP A 127 13.00 -12.10 12.77
CA ASP A 127 12.53 -10.73 12.47
C ASP A 127 12.67 -10.39 10.98
N LEU A 128 13.41 -11.20 10.21
CA LEU A 128 13.66 -10.95 8.79
C LEU A 128 12.38 -10.79 7.96
N PRO A 129 11.32 -11.63 8.11
CA PRO A 129 10.10 -11.48 7.33
C PRO A 129 9.44 -10.11 7.53
N VAL A 130 9.29 -9.65 8.78
CA VAL A 130 8.60 -8.40 9.08
C VAL A 130 9.42 -7.18 8.62
N VAL A 131 10.75 -7.26 8.68
CA VAL A 131 11.63 -6.19 8.16
C VAL A 131 11.53 -6.10 6.64
N LEU A 132 11.58 -7.22 5.92
CA LEU A 132 11.52 -7.21 4.45
C LEU A 132 10.14 -6.78 3.92
N GLU A 133 9.07 -7.21 4.59
CA GLU A 133 7.71 -6.79 4.27
C GLU A 133 7.54 -5.29 4.48
N ALA A 134 7.96 -4.76 5.64
CA ALA A 134 7.87 -3.34 5.92
C ALA A 134 8.76 -2.47 5.01
N SER A 135 9.98 -2.92 4.70
CA SER A 135 10.92 -2.14 3.89
C SER A 135 10.59 -2.16 2.40
N PHE A 136 10.12 -3.31 1.87
CA PHE A 136 10.06 -3.55 0.42
C PHE A 136 8.76 -4.22 -0.06
N GLY A 137 7.84 -4.57 0.83
CA GLY A 137 6.65 -5.36 0.48
C GLY A 137 6.97 -6.81 0.07
N ARG A 138 8.16 -7.32 0.44
CA ARG A 138 8.69 -8.61 -0.03
C ARG A 138 8.87 -9.63 1.08
N ARG A 139 8.81 -10.90 0.68
CA ARG A 139 9.17 -12.05 1.51
C ARG A 139 10.67 -12.40 1.39
N PRO A 140 11.23 -13.18 2.34
CA PRO A 140 12.62 -13.64 2.27
C PRO A 140 12.99 -14.46 1.03
N ASP A 141 12.01 -15.05 0.34
CA ASP A 141 12.19 -15.79 -0.91
C ASP A 141 12.20 -14.88 -2.16
N GLY A 142 11.94 -13.58 -1.97
CA GLY A 142 11.91 -12.56 -3.02
C GLY A 142 10.54 -12.31 -3.64
N THR A 143 9.51 -13.09 -3.28
CA THR A 143 8.14 -12.87 -3.75
C THR A 143 7.52 -11.62 -3.12
N THR A 144 6.69 -10.92 -3.88
CA THR A 144 5.92 -9.77 -3.39
C THR A 144 4.70 -10.25 -2.61
N THR A 145 4.31 -9.52 -1.57
CA THR A 145 3.18 -9.92 -0.72
C THR A 145 1.85 -9.84 -1.48
N ASP A 146 1.70 -8.85 -2.38
CA ASP A 146 0.54 -8.64 -3.26
C ASP A 146 0.33 -9.77 -4.29
N ASP A 147 1.41 -10.36 -4.80
CA ASP A 147 1.33 -11.45 -5.80
C ASP A 147 0.59 -12.66 -5.24
N VAL A 148 0.64 -12.90 -3.93
CA VAL A 148 0.03 -14.07 -3.30
C VAL A 148 -1.40 -13.81 -2.85
N GLU A 149 -1.76 -12.58 -2.46
CA GLU A 149 -3.16 -12.23 -2.17
C GLU A 149 -4.04 -12.34 -3.43
N ALA A 150 -3.50 -11.98 -4.60
CA ALA A 150 -4.15 -12.19 -5.90
C ALA A 150 -4.27 -13.67 -6.32
N LEU A 151 -3.41 -14.55 -5.78
CA LEU A 151 -3.35 -15.98 -6.08
C LEU A 151 -4.07 -16.87 -5.04
N MET A 152 -4.56 -16.30 -3.95
CA MET A 152 -5.37 -17.02 -2.95
C MET A 152 -6.84 -17.07 -3.42
N PRO A 153 -7.39 -18.24 -3.77
CA PRO A 153 -8.82 -18.33 -4.06
C PRO A 153 -9.59 -17.94 -2.79
N THR A 154 -10.53 -17.01 -2.93
CA THR A 154 -11.49 -16.63 -1.87
C THR A 154 -12.30 -17.86 -1.50
N ALA A 155 -11.79 -18.63 -0.54
CA ALA A 155 -12.48 -19.78 -0.01
C ALA A 155 -13.61 -19.27 0.88
N THR A 156 -14.82 -19.13 0.33
CA THR A 156 -16.08 -19.64 0.91
C THR A 156 -17.26 -19.31 0.00
N ALA A 157 -17.73 -20.33 -0.71
CA ALA A 157 -19.16 -20.59 -0.91
C ALA A 157 -19.32 -22.11 -1.13
N ILE A 158 -19.18 -22.88 -0.05
CA ILE A 158 -19.56 -24.29 -0.08
C ILE A 158 -21.08 -24.35 -0.15
N SER A 159 -21.54 -24.87 -1.29
CA SER A 159 -22.89 -25.26 -1.63
C SER A 159 -23.67 -25.94 -0.50
N ARG A 160 -24.94 -25.55 -0.33
CA ARG A 160 -26.01 -26.50 0.04
C ARG A 160 -27.20 -26.28 -0.89
N SER A 161 -27.19 -27.00 -1.99
CA SER A 161 -28.42 -27.45 -2.64
C SER A 161 -29.08 -28.54 -1.78
N SER A 162 -30.38 -28.43 -1.54
CA SER A 162 -31.30 -29.57 -1.40
C SER A 162 -32.74 -29.05 -1.52
N HIS A 163 -33.34 -29.38 -2.67
CA HIS A 163 -34.76 -29.35 -2.99
C HIS A 163 -35.53 -30.38 -2.12
N PRO A 164 -36.85 -30.21 -1.93
CA PRO A 164 -37.83 -30.50 -2.98
C PRO A 164 -38.80 -29.37 -3.32
#